data_AF-A0A5J4S2B8-F1
#
_entry.id   AF-A0A5J4S2B8-F1
#
_cell.length_a   1.000
_cell.length_b   1.000
_cell.length_c   1.000
_cell.angle_alpha   90.00
_cell.angle_beta   90.00
_cell.angle_gamma   90.00
#
_symmetry.space_group_name_H-M   'P 1'
#
loop_
_entity.id
_entity.type
_entity.pdbx_description
1 polymer ?
#
loop_
_entity_poly.entity_id
_entity_poly.type
_entity_poly.pdbx_seq_one_letter_code
_entity_poly.pdbx_strand_id
1 'polypeptide(L)'
;MLLTVLLQAAAASVGISKLGAAIGAGLAVIGAGIGIGKIGGSAMEGIARQPEASGDIRANMIIAAALIEGVALLALVVCLLVFFL
;
A
#
# COMPACT_ATOMS: atom_id res chain seq x y z
N MET A 1 -10.30 25.12 33.60
CA MET A 1 -9.40 24.00 33.92
C MET A 1 -9.83 22.69 33.26
N LEU A 2 -11.09 22.26 33.35
CA LEU A 2 -11.55 21.04 32.67
C LEU A 2 -11.50 21.18 31.13
N LEU A 3 -12.00 22.29 30.58
CA LEU A 3 -11.99 22.57 29.13
C LEU A 3 -10.57 22.61 28.53
N THR A 4 -9.62 23.21 29.26
CA THR A 4 -8.21 23.30 28.85
C THR A 4 -7.52 21.92 28.86
N VAL A 5 -7.87 21.05 29.83
CA VAL A 5 -7.38 19.66 29.87
C VAL A 5 -7.93 18.85 28.70
N LEU A 6 -9.23 18.98 28.40
CA LEU A 6 -9.86 18.30 27.27
C LEU A 6 -9.26 18.74 25.93
N LEU A 7 -8.99 20.04 25.77
CA LEU A 7 -8.38 20.58 24.55
C LEU A 7 -6.95 20.08 24.34
N GLN A 8 -6.16 19.97 25.41
CA GLN A 8 -4.79 19.46 25.34
C GLN A 8 -4.74 17.96 25.04
N ALA A 9 -5.67 17.18 25.59
CA ALA A 9 -5.81 15.76 25.29
C ALA A 9 -6.18 15.52 23.81
N ALA A 10 -7.10 16.32 23.26
CA ALA A 10 -7.44 16.26 21.84
C ALA A 10 -6.22 16.59 20.96
N ALA A 11 -5.48 17.66 21.26
CA ALA A 11 -4.29 18.04 20.49
C ALA A 11 -3.18 16.97 20.49
N ALA A 12 -2.97 16.28 21.62
CA ALA A 12 -1.99 15.20 21.71
C ALA A 12 -2.34 14.00 20.82
N SER A 13 -3.64 13.68 20.68
CA SER A 13 -4.10 12.54 19.85
C SER A 13 -3.87 12.76 18.35
N VAL A 14 -3.94 14.02 17.88
CA VAL A 14 -3.75 14.37 16.46
C VAL A 14 -2.32 14.11 15.99
N GLY A 15 -1.32 14.32 16.85
CA GLY A 15 0.08 14.05 16.49
C GLY A 15 0.35 12.55 16.29
N ILE A 16 -0.21 11.72 17.16
CA ILE A 16 -0.01 10.27 17.15
C ILE A 16 -0.73 9.63 15.95
N SER A 17 -1.95 10.06 15.64
CA SER A 17 -2.70 9.55 14.48
C SER A 17 -1.98 9.81 13.16
N LYS A 18 -1.46 11.03 12.97
CA LYS A 18 -0.71 11.40 11.75
C LYS A 18 0.59 10.64 11.59
N LEU A 19 1.33 10.42 12.69
CA LEU A 19 2.53 9.58 12.68
C LEU A 19 2.18 8.14 12.29
N GLY A 20 1.11 7.58 12.88
CA GLY A 20 0.60 6.26 12.52
C GLY A 20 0.23 6.15 11.05
N ALA A 21 -0.39 7.17 10.48
CA ALA A 21 -0.74 7.24 9.06
C ALA A 21 0.50 7.25 8.16
N ALA A 22 1.53 8.03 8.50
CA ALA A 22 2.78 8.10 7.74
C ALA A 22 3.52 6.75 7.74
N ILE A 23 3.59 6.09 8.89
CA ILE A 23 4.21 4.76 9.02
C ILE A 23 3.39 3.72 8.24
N GLY A 24 2.06 3.74 8.40
CA GLY A 24 1.15 2.82 7.71
C GLY A 24 1.26 2.93 6.18
N ALA A 25 1.32 4.16 5.66
CA ALA A 25 1.52 4.42 4.24
C ALA A 25 2.87 3.84 3.74
N GLY A 26 3.96 4.05 4.48
CA GLY A 26 5.27 3.49 4.13
C GLY A 26 5.27 1.97 4.09
N LEU A 27 4.68 1.32 5.10
CA LEU A 27 4.58 -0.14 5.16
C LEU A 27 3.71 -0.70 4.02
N ALA A 28 2.60 -0.04 3.68
CA ALA A 28 1.73 -0.45 2.57
C ALA A 28 2.49 -0.44 1.23
N VAL A 29 3.25 0.63 0.95
CA VAL A 29 4.04 0.75 -0.28
C VAL A 29 5.17 -0.28 -0.33
N ILE A 30 5.84 -0.55 0.79
CA ILE A 30 6.87 -1.61 0.87
C ILE A 30 6.25 -2.98 0.56
N GLY A 31 5.10 -3.30 1.15
CA GLY A 31 4.40 -4.56 0.90
C GLY A 31 3.99 -4.72 -0.56
N ALA A 32 3.42 -3.67 -1.16
CA ALA A 32 3.04 -3.65 -2.56
C ALA A 32 4.26 -3.84 -3.49
N GLY A 33 5.34 -3.10 -3.24
CA GLY A 33 6.57 -3.18 -4.03
C GLY A 33 7.20 -4.57 -4.01
N ILE A 34 7.24 -5.23 -2.85
CA ILE A 34 7.73 -6.62 -2.73
C ILE A 34 6.82 -7.59 -3.50
N GLY A 35 5.50 -7.44 -3.37
CA GLY A 35 4.53 -8.31 -4.06
C GLY A 35 4.62 -8.20 -5.58
N ILE A 36 4.60 -6.98 -6.10
CA ILE A 36 4.69 -6.71 -7.54
C ILE A 36 6.06 -7.13 -8.09
N GLY A 37 7.15 -6.86 -7.35
CA GLY A 37 8.49 -7.29 -7.75
C GLY A 37 8.62 -8.81 -7.91
N LYS A 38 8.01 -9.57 -6.99
CA LYS A 38 7.94 -11.04 -7.10
C LYS A 38 7.12 -11.50 -8.30
N ILE A 39 5.94 -10.92 -8.50
CA ILE A 39 5.07 -11.23 -9.65
C ILE A 39 5.81 -10.97 -10.97
N GLY A 40 6.42 -9.79 -11.11
CA GLY A 40 7.18 -9.42 -12.29
C GLY A 40 8.39 -10.33 -12.52
N GLY A 41 9.15 -10.65 -11.47
CA GLY A 41 10.27 -11.58 -11.55
C GLY A 41 9.86 -12.96 -12.04
N SER A 42 8.83 -13.56 -11.43
CA SER A 42 8.32 -14.86 -11.84
C SER A 42 7.75 -14.86 -13.26
N ALA A 43 7.10 -13.78 -13.68
CA ALA A 43 6.61 -13.64 -15.04
C ALA A 43 7.75 -13.57 -16.06
N MET A 44 8.83 -12.82 -15.77
CA MET A 44 10.00 -12.73 -16.65
C MET A 44 10.69 -14.08 -16.80
N GLU A 45 10.87 -14.83 -15.71
CA GLU A 45 11.39 -16.19 -15.77
C GLU A 45 10.48 -17.14 -16.56
N GLY A 46 9.16 -17.03 -16.38
CA GLY A 46 8.18 -17.82 -17.12
C GLY A 46 8.27 -17.56 -18.63
N ILE A 47 8.33 -16.29 -19.02
CA ILE A 47 8.46 -15.86 -20.42
C ILE A 47 9.80 -16.34 -21.01
N ALA A 48 10.88 -16.29 -20.24
CA ALA A 48 12.19 -16.77 -20.70
C ALA A 48 12.20 -18.29 -20.96
N ARG A 49 11.42 -19.07 -20.21
CA ARG A 49 11.28 -20.53 -20.39
C ARG A 49 10.28 -20.91 -21.49
N GLN A 50 9.22 -20.13 -21.67
CA GLN A 50 8.13 -20.38 -22.62
C GLN A 50 7.73 -19.08 -23.36
N PRO A 51 8.52 -18.65 -24.36
CA PRO A 51 8.27 -17.40 -25.08
C PRO A 51 6.94 -17.41 -25.85
N GLU A 52 6.48 -18.58 -26.30
CA GLU A 52 5.19 -18.78 -26.96
C GLU A 52 3.98 -18.44 -26.08
N ALA A 53 4.12 -18.59 -24.75
CA ALA A 53 3.07 -18.28 -23.76
C ALA A 53 3.16 -16.85 -23.22
N SER A 54 4.01 -15.99 -23.80
CA SER A 54 4.31 -14.66 -23.24
C SER A 54 3.10 -13.74 -23.11
N GLY A 55 2.13 -13.84 -24.02
CA GLY A 55 0.87 -13.09 -23.95
C GLY A 55 0.06 -13.43 -22.69
N ASP A 56 -0.16 -14.73 -22.45
CA ASP A 56 -0.94 -15.22 -21.32
C ASP A 56 -0.23 -14.95 -19.98
N ILE A 57 1.10 -15.14 -19.93
CA ILE A 57 1.89 -14.84 -18.73
C ILE A 57 1.81 -13.36 -18.37
N ARG A 58 1.92 -12.45 -19.36
CA ARG A 58 1.78 -11.01 -19.14
C ARG A 58 0.38 -10.63 -18.68
N ALA A 59 -0.66 -11.21 -19.28
CA ALA A 59 -2.04 -10.95 -18.87
C ALA A 59 -2.27 -11.35 -17.39
N ASN A 60 -1.86 -12.56 -17.01
CA ASN A 60 -1.98 -13.03 -15.63
C ASN A 60 -1.13 -12.20 -14.65
N MET A 61 0.07 -11.81 -15.05
CA MET A 61 0.95 -10.92 -14.27
C MET A 61 0.27 -9.57 -13.99
N ILE A 62 -0.34 -8.95 -15.00
CA ILE A 62 -1.02 -7.65 -14.85
C ILE A 62 -2.24 -7.78 -13.94
N ILE A 63 -3.04 -8.85 -14.08
CA ILE A 63 -4.20 -9.09 -13.20
C ILE A 63 -3.74 -9.24 -11.76
N ALA A 64 -2.71 -10.05 -11.50
CA ALA A 64 -2.17 -10.23 -10.16
C ALA A 64 -1.60 -8.93 -9.58
N ALA A 65 -0.85 -8.16 -10.38
CA ALA A 65 -0.32 -6.86 -9.97
C ALA A 65 -1.44 -5.86 -9.67
N ALA A 66 -2.51 -5.82 -10.48
CA ALA A 66 -3.66 -4.94 -10.26
C ALA A 66 -4.41 -5.27 -8.96
N LEU A 67 -4.52 -6.55 -8.60
CA LEU A 67 -5.13 -6.95 -7.32
C LEU A 67 -4.30 -6.49 -6.12
N ILE A 68 -2.97 -6.56 -6.20
CA ILE A 68 -2.08 -6.03 -5.16
C ILE A 68 -2.22 -4.51 -5.06
N GLU A 69 -2.20 -3.81 -6.20
CA GLU A 69 -2.36 -2.35 -6.24
C GLU A 69 -3.73 -1.91 -5.68
N GLY A 70 -4.80 -2.66 -5.94
CA GLY A 70 -6.11 -2.35 -5.37
C GLY A 70 -6.11 -2.29 -3.83
N VAL A 71 -5.42 -3.24 -3.18
CA VAL A 71 -5.29 -3.27 -1.72
C VAL A 71 -4.33 -2.18 -1.22
N ALA A 72 -3.22 -1.94 -1.93
CA ALA A 72 -2.24 -0.92 -1.58
C ALA A 72 -2.82 0.50 -1.64
N LEU A 73 -3.56 0.81 -2.71
CA LEU A 73 -4.24 2.10 -2.87
C LEU A 73 -5.32 2.29 -1.81
N LEU A 74 -6.09 1.25 -1.47
CA LEU A 74 -7.07 1.34 -0.38
C LEU A 74 -6.39 1.68 0.95
N ALA A 75 -5.26 1.04 1.27
CA ALA A 75 -4.48 1.33 2.46
C ALA A 75 -3.93 2.78 2.45
N LEU A 76 -3.43 3.25 1.31
CA LEU A 76 -2.98 4.64 1.16
C LEU A 76 -4.12 5.65 1.34
N VAL A 77 -5.31 5.37 0.81
CA VAL A 77 -6.49 6.22 1.00
C VAL A 77 -6.83 6.31 2.49
N VAL A 78 -6.84 5.20 3.22
CA VAL A 78 -7.09 5.22 4.66
C VAL A 78 -6.03 6.06 5.40
N CYS A 79 -4.76 5.89 5.07
CA CYS A 79 -3.68 6.69 5.68
C CYS A 79 -3.83 8.18 5.34
N LEU A 80 -4.21 8.51 4.11
CA LEU A 80 -4.43 9.87 3.66
C LEU A 80 -5.62 10.52 4.40
N LEU A 81 -6.71 9.77 4.60
CA LEU A 81 -7.85 10.23 5.40
C LEU A 81 -7.44 10.52 6.85
N VAL A 82 -6.67 9.65 7.50
CA VAL A 82 -6.17 9.89 8.87
C VAL A 82 -5.21 11.08 8.94
N PHE A 83 -4.52 11.40 7.85
CA PHE A 83 -3.61 12.54 7.81
C PHE A 83 -4.35 13.89 7.70
N PHE A 84 -5.46 13.93 6.97
CA PHE A 84 -6.20 15.16 6.67
C PHE A 84 -7.45 15.40 7.53
N LEU A 85 -8.08 14.35 8.07
CA LEU A 85 -9.21 14.43 9.01
C LEU A 85 -8.71 14.58 10.46
#